data_AF-A0A2N5ZSQ7-F1
#
_entry.id   AF-A0A2N5ZSQ7-F1
#
_cell.length_a   1.000
_cell.length_b   1.000
_cell.length_c   1.000
_cell.angle_alpha   90.00
_cell.angle_beta   90.00
_cell.angle_gamma   90.00
#
_symmetry.space_group_name_H-M   'P 1'
#
loop_
_entity.id
_entity.type
_entity.pdbx_description
1 polymer ?
#
loop_
_entity_poly.entity_id
_entity_poly.type
_entity_poly.pdbx_seq_one_letter_code
_entity_poly.pdbx_strand_id
1 'polypeptide(L)'
;MKKTLLILTLICFFIDFLDAQDEKKPIEESQINNIYFDWFNKSPIDDFIYGAEVNKAYDSLLAGKESTTVVVAVIDGGMDIYHEDLKDNIWVNEDEIPDNGIDDDNNGYIDDVHGWNFIGNSEGENISYENLEITRIYKQYKNKFDQVSRNQLTDSEKETYELFQDAKKRYEKAIKEANRNKEYFLRYKNKYYDTYNHIAKALGKDVITLGDLDSLLIHNKEFKKDIKFQYNYVKYGFKEEVFDEFEGYINEELNYHLNPDFNPRDIIGDSPTDMNEIYGNNNVYGPEADHGTFVAGIIGATRNNDIGIKGIAENVKIIALKAVPNGDERDKDVAKAIHYAVDNGARIINMSFGKELSPYKYLVDEAIQYAQMNGVLIIHAAGNDGYDI
;
A
#
# COMPACT_ATOMS: atom_id res chain seq x y z
N MET A 1 10.87 -27.53 -1.54
CA MET A 1 12.01 -27.09 -2.38
C MET A 1 11.75 -25.77 -3.12
N LYS A 2 10.66 -25.58 -3.89
CA LYS A 2 10.41 -24.30 -4.59
C LYS A 2 10.09 -23.08 -3.68
N LYS A 3 9.49 -23.29 -2.49
CA LYS A 3 9.15 -22.19 -1.54
C LYS A 3 10.22 -21.88 -0.48
N THR A 4 11.14 -22.82 -0.24
CA THR A 4 12.39 -22.56 0.52
C THR A 4 13.29 -21.61 -0.26
N LEU A 5 13.16 -21.62 -1.60
CA LEU A 5 13.77 -20.63 -2.46
C LEU A 5 13.15 -19.26 -2.13
N LEU A 6 11.83 -19.07 -2.18
CA LEU A 6 11.17 -17.75 -2.02
C LEU A 6 11.55 -16.91 -0.78
N ILE A 7 11.81 -17.51 0.39
CA ILE A 7 12.26 -16.76 1.59
C ILE A 7 13.78 -16.52 1.54
N LEU A 8 14.55 -17.47 1.03
CA LEU A 8 15.95 -17.21 0.67
C LEU A 8 16.04 -16.20 -0.47
N THR A 9 15.07 -16.13 -1.38
CA THR A 9 14.98 -15.09 -2.39
C THR A 9 14.39 -13.84 -1.81
N LEU A 10 13.58 -13.79 -0.75
CA LEU A 10 13.17 -12.53 -0.12
C LEU A 10 14.29 -11.96 0.74
N ILE A 11 15.07 -12.80 1.43
CA ILE A 11 16.26 -12.37 2.16
C ILE A 11 17.42 -12.11 1.19
N CYS A 12 17.59 -12.89 0.12
CA CYS A 12 18.55 -12.60 -0.95
C CYS A 12 18.07 -11.48 -1.88
N PHE A 13 16.77 -11.26 -2.11
CA PHE A 13 16.26 -10.07 -2.80
C PHE A 13 16.37 -8.88 -1.87
N PHE A 14 16.12 -8.96 -0.56
CA PHE A 14 16.47 -7.86 0.33
C PHE A 14 17.97 -7.59 0.31
N ILE A 15 18.81 -8.62 0.29
CA ILE A 15 20.27 -8.46 0.13
C ILE A 15 20.66 -7.97 -1.26
N ASP A 16 20.01 -8.38 -2.36
CA ASP A 16 20.30 -8.01 -3.76
C ASP A 16 19.64 -6.66 -4.13
N PHE A 17 18.57 -6.25 -3.46
CA PHE A 17 17.90 -4.95 -3.55
C PHE A 17 18.67 -3.94 -2.69
N LEU A 18 19.22 -4.39 -1.55
CA LEU A 18 20.30 -3.69 -0.85
C LEU A 18 21.57 -3.64 -1.72
N ASP A 19 22.07 -4.71 -2.33
CA ASP A 19 23.28 -4.72 -3.19
C ASP A 19 23.08 -3.86 -4.47
N ALA A 20 21.87 -3.81 -5.02
CA ALA A 20 21.49 -2.90 -6.10
C ALA A 20 21.40 -1.44 -5.63
N GLN A 21 21.20 -1.20 -4.33
CA GLN A 21 21.34 0.10 -3.67
C GLN A 21 22.77 0.38 -3.16
N ASP A 22 23.61 -0.63 -2.89
CA ASP A 22 24.83 -0.53 -2.05
C ASP A 22 26.17 -0.83 -2.77
N GLU A 23 26.23 -0.86 -4.10
CA GLU A 23 27.55 -0.59 -4.74
C GLU A 23 28.06 0.82 -4.41
N LYS A 24 27.26 1.65 -3.74
CA LYS A 24 27.68 2.89 -3.10
C LYS A 24 27.07 2.94 -1.71
N LYS A 25 27.90 3.28 -0.71
CA LYS A 25 27.50 3.74 0.64
C LYS A 25 26.13 4.41 0.62
N PRO A 26 25.29 4.31 1.68
CA PRO A 26 24.02 5.00 1.75
C PRO A 26 24.22 6.43 1.28
N ILE A 27 23.67 6.69 0.10
CA ILE A 27 23.78 7.97 -0.58
C ILE A 27 23.02 8.90 0.35
N GLU A 28 23.71 9.79 1.06
CA GLU A 28 23.03 10.90 1.72
C GLU A 28 22.12 11.53 0.66
N GLU A 29 20.90 11.97 0.98
CA GLU A 29 20.00 12.62 0.02
C GLU A 29 20.72 13.70 -0.83
N SER A 30 21.72 14.35 -0.23
CA SER A 30 22.66 15.30 -0.84
C SER A 30 23.52 14.76 -1.99
N GLN A 31 23.59 13.44 -2.17
CA GLN A 31 24.42 12.71 -3.13
C GLN A 31 23.60 12.02 -4.23
N ILE A 32 22.25 11.94 -4.11
CA ILE A 32 21.43 11.58 -5.27
C ILE A 32 21.45 12.78 -6.19
N ASN A 33 22.07 12.62 -7.35
CA ASN A 33 22.11 13.71 -8.31
C ASN A 33 20.68 14.03 -8.74
N ASN A 34 20.20 15.25 -8.48
CA ASN A 34 18.85 15.72 -8.81
C ASN A 34 18.42 15.40 -10.26
N ILE A 35 19.37 15.19 -11.18
CA ILE A 35 19.10 14.72 -12.55
C ILE A 35 18.26 13.44 -12.60
N TYR A 36 18.29 12.61 -11.55
CA TYR A 36 17.55 11.34 -11.48
C TYR A 36 16.22 11.44 -10.79
N PHE A 37 15.88 12.52 -10.07
CA PHE A 37 14.54 12.64 -9.47
C PHE A 37 13.45 12.67 -10.55
N ASP A 38 13.76 13.30 -11.68
CA ASP A 38 12.86 13.46 -12.81
C ASP A 38 13.04 12.40 -13.91
N TRP A 39 13.63 11.24 -13.59
CA TRP A 39 14.02 10.23 -14.60
C TRP A 39 12.84 9.74 -15.45
N PHE A 40 11.65 9.59 -14.84
CA PHE A 40 10.46 9.04 -15.49
C PHE A 40 9.87 9.97 -16.55
N ASN A 41 10.25 11.25 -16.57
CA ASN A 41 9.82 12.23 -17.58
C ASN A 41 10.83 12.40 -18.74
N LYS A 42 12.02 11.79 -18.64
CA LYS A 42 13.11 11.92 -19.61
C LYS A 42 12.81 11.20 -20.93
N SER A 43 13.59 11.55 -21.95
CA SER A 43 13.56 10.93 -23.27
C SER A 43 14.59 9.81 -23.43
N PRO A 44 14.18 8.62 -23.88
CA PRO A 44 15.13 7.57 -24.27
C PRO A 44 16.04 7.99 -25.43
N ILE A 45 15.62 8.95 -26.24
CA ILE A 45 16.33 9.41 -27.43
C ILE A 45 17.25 10.59 -27.10
N ASP A 46 16.75 11.57 -26.35
CA ASP A 46 17.48 12.82 -26.12
C ASP A 46 18.33 12.77 -24.84
N ASP A 47 17.81 12.13 -23.78
CA ASP A 47 18.47 12.04 -22.46
C ASP A 47 19.19 10.70 -22.25
N PHE A 48 18.96 9.71 -23.12
CA PHE A 48 19.40 8.31 -22.96
C PHE A 48 18.90 7.64 -21.66
N ILE A 49 17.76 8.10 -21.14
CA ILE A 49 17.08 7.56 -19.96
C ILE A 49 15.68 7.08 -20.37
N TYR A 50 15.31 5.86 -19.98
CA TYR A 50 14.02 5.26 -20.33
C TYR A 50 12.85 5.85 -19.54
N GLY A 51 12.48 7.10 -19.85
CA GLY A 51 11.28 7.76 -19.34
C GLY A 51 10.14 7.83 -20.38
N ALA A 52 9.05 8.47 -20.00
CA ALA A 52 7.82 8.60 -20.79
C ALA A 52 7.81 9.83 -21.74
N GLU A 53 8.94 10.52 -21.92
CA GLU A 53 9.09 11.72 -22.77
C GLU A 53 8.17 12.90 -22.41
N VAL A 54 7.70 13.00 -21.16
CA VAL A 54 6.76 14.04 -20.74
C VAL A 54 7.33 15.44 -20.87
N ASN A 55 8.60 15.64 -20.50
CA ASN A 55 9.26 16.95 -20.63
C ASN A 55 9.26 17.43 -22.09
N LYS A 56 9.60 16.53 -23.01
CA LYS A 56 9.58 16.81 -24.44
C LYS A 56 8.18 17.10 -24.96
N ALA A 57 7.15 16.43 -24.43
CA ALA A 57 5.76 16.71 -24.80
C ALA A 57 5.34 18.14 -24.41
N TYR A 58 5.76 18.63 -23.23
CA TYR A 58 5.56 20.02 -22.82
C TYR A 58 6.29 21.01 -23.73
N ASP A 59 7.57 20.76 -24.01
CA ASP A 59 8.41 21.65 -24.83
C ASP A 59 8.02 21.68 -26.31
N SER A 60 7.27 20.69 -26.80
CA SER A 60 6.91 20.56 -28.21
C SER A 60 5.40 20.47 -28.46
N LEU A 61 4.78 19.32 -28.16
CA LEU A 61 3.38 19.02 -28.51
C LEU A 61 2.37 19.92 -27.81
N LEU A 62 2.70 20.38 -26.60
CA LEU A 62 1.84 21.23 -25.77
C LEU A 62 2.26 22.70 -25.79
N ALA A 63 3.41 23.03 -26.38
CA ALA A 63 3.93 24.39 -26.43
C ALA A 63 2.91 25.35 -27.07
N GLY A 64 2.55 26.41 -26.33
CA GLY A 64 1.61 27.44 -26.77
C GLY A 64 0.15 27.01 -26.81
N LYS A 65 -0.21 25.82 -26.31
CA LYS A 65 -1.62 25.44 -26.12
C LYS A 65 -2.18 26.04 -24.84
N GLU A 66 -3.44 26.43 -24.89
CA GLU A 66 -4.18 26.82 -23.68
C GLU A 66 -4.41 25.60 -22.80
N SER A 67 -4.15 25.77 -21.51
CA SER A 67 -4.30 24.72 -20.50
C SER A 67 -5.61 24.89 -19.76
N THR A 68 -6.29 23.78 -19.49
CA THR A 68 -7.51 23.75 -18.67
C THR A 68 -7.21 22.94 -17.42
N THR A 69 -7.59 23.47 -16.26
CA THR A 69 -7.41 22.76 -14.98
C THR A 69 -8.32 21.55 -14.92
N VAL A 70 -7.76 20.39 -14.58
CA VAL A 70 -8.50 19.13 -14.43
C VAL A 70 -8.51 18.72 -12.97
N VAL A 71 -9.70 18.49 -12.40
CA VAL A 71 -9.84 17.94 -11.06
C VAL A 71 -9.68 16.42 -11.14
N VAL A 72 -8.78 15.87 -10.32
CA VAL A 72 -8.46 14.44 -10.22
C VAL A 72 -8.70 13.99 -8.79
N ALA A 73 -9.55 12.99 -8.57
CA ALA A 73 -9.66 12.36 -7.27
C ALA A 73 -8.68 11.20 -7.15
N VAL A 74 -7.98 11.12 -6.02
CA VAL A 74 -7.12 9.99 -5.67
C VAL A 74 -7.77 9.27 -4.49
N ILE A 75 -8.26 8.07 -4.74
CA ILE A 75 -8.80 7.18 -3.70
C ILE A 75 -7.66 6.27 -3.24
N ASP A 76 -7.25 6.40 -1.99
CA ASP A 76 -6.07 5.71 -1.45
C ASP A 76 -6.13 5.59 0.09
N GLY A 77 -5.00 5.28 0.73
CA GLY A 77 -4.87 5.17 2.19
C GLY A 77 -4.59 6.48 2.92
N GLY A 78 -4.54 7.60 2.20
CA GLY A 78 -4.29 8.92 2.75
C GLY A 78 -3.32 9.69 1.89
N MET A 79 -3.22 11.00 2.12
CA MET A 79 -2.35 11.87 1.33
C MET A 79 -1.83 13.03 2.18
N ASP A 80 -0.53 13.29 2.08
CA ASP A 80 0.08 14.49 2.63
C ASP A 80 -0.27 15.68 1.74
N ILE A 81 -1.41 16.30 2.05
CA ILE A 81 -1.88 17.52 1.40
C ILE A 81 -1.01 18.75 1.72
N TYR A 82 -0.09 18.65 2.68
CA TYR A 82 0.84 19.72 3.05
C TYR A 82 2.23 19.56 2.41
N HIS A 83 2.45 18.46 1.68
CA HIS A 83 3.73 18.15 1.06
C HIS A 83 4.21 19.31 0.18
N GLU A 84 5.45 19.76 0.38
CA GLU A 84 5.96 21.00 -0.22
C GLU A 84 5.98 20.99 -1.75
N ASP A 85 6.11 19.79 -2.32
CA ASP A 85 6.11 19.55 -3.78
C ASP A 85 4.69 19.34 -4.38
N LEU A 86 3.64 19.26 -3.55
CA LEU A 86 2.29 18.90 -3.99
C LEU A 86 1.22 19.94 -3.63
N LYS A 87 1.40 20.67 -2.52
CA LYS A 87 0.39 21.55 -1.91
C LYS A 87 -0.26 22.56 -2.86
N ASP A 88 0.45 23.04 -3.88
CA ASP A 88 -0.09 24.01 -4.85
C ASP A 88 -1.12 23.38 -5.80
N ASN A 89 -1.11 22.05 -5.93
CA ASN A 89 -2.01 21.27 -6.77
C ASN A 89 -3.06 20.49 -5.98
N ILE A 90 -3.17 20.69 -4.66
CA ILE A 90 -4.28 20.16 -3.87
C ILE A 90 -5.56 20.94 -4.19
N TRP A 91 -6.67 20.21 -4.32
CA TRP A 91 -8.00 20.77 -4.53
C TRP A 91 -8.52 21.45 -3.26
N VAL A 92 -9.31 22.50 -3.43
CA VAL A 92 -9.96 23.22 -2.34
C VAL A 92 -11.45 23.27 -2.64
N ASN A 93 -12.28 22.79 -1.71
CA ASN A 93 -13.71 23.05 -1.73
C ASN A 93 -13.93 24.54 -1.42
N GLU A 94 -14.23 25.34 -2.44
CA GLU A 94 -14.45 26.79 -2.26
C GLU A 94 -15.79 27.11 -1.58
N ASP A 95 -16.68 26.13 -1.50
CA ASP A 95 -17.99 26.26 -0.86
C ASP A 95 -17.93 25.98 0.67
N GLU A 96 -16.78 25.53 1.19
CA GLU A 96 -16.54 25.27 2.62
C GLU A 96 -15.75 26.40 3.32
N ILE A 97 -16.08 26.67 4.59
CA ILE A 97 -15.27 27.51 5.47
C ILE A 97 -14.44 26.60 6.39
N PRO A 98 -13.11 26.57 6.26
CA PRO A 98 -12.28 25.65 7.02
C PRO A 98 -12.44 25.77 8.54
N ASP A 99 -12.52 24.61 9.21
CA ASP A 99 -12.48 24.43 10.65
C ASP A 99 -13.61 25.14 11.42
N ASN A 100 -14.79 25.30 10.80
CA ASN A 100 -15.96 25.92 11.45
C ASN A 100 -16.92 24.89 12.08
N GLY A 101 -16.74 23.60 11.78
CA GLY A 101 -17.58 22.51 12.29
C GLY A 101 -18.96 22.45 11.66
N ILE A 102 -19.14 23.05 10.49
CA ILE A 102 -20.38 23.15 9.73
C ILE A 102 -20.13 22.53 8.35
N ASP A 103 -21.16 21.89 7.82
CA ASP A 103 -21.26 21.51 6.41
C ASP A 103 -21.87 22.70 5.67
N ASP A 104 -21.02 23.57 5.11
CA ASP A 104 -21.42 24.87 4.56
C ASP A 104 -22.10 24.72 3.19
N ASP A 105 -21.66 23.73 2.40
CA ASP A 105 -22.22 23.42 1.09
C ASP A 105 -23.44 22.47 1.15
N ASN A 106 -23.72 21.89 2.33
CA ASN A 106 -24.79 20.94 2.62
C ASN A 106 -24.68 19.63 1.82
N ASN A 107 -23.46 19.19 1.52
CA ASN A 107 -23.16 17.94 0.83
C ASN A 107 -23.12 16.71 1.77
N GLY A 108 -23.20 16.94 3.09
CA GLY A 108 -23.15 15.94 4.15
C GLY A 108 -21.79 15.73 4.80
N TYR A 109 -20.75 16.46 4.39
CA TYR A 109 -19.35 16.25 4.78
C TYR A 109 -18.78 17.52 5.43
N ILE A 110 -18.82 17.57 6.76
CA ILE A 110 -18.39 18.73 7.56
C ILE A 110 -16.90 19.06 7.36
N ASP A 111 -16.58 20.29 6.98
CA ASP A 111 -15.22 20.80 6.81
C ASP A 111 -14.38 20.01 5.77
N ASP A 112 -14.98 19.53 4.68
CA ASP A 112 -14.35 18.66 3.66
C ASP A 112 -13.45 19.41 2.64
N VAL A 113 -12.67 20.37 3.14
CA VAL A 113 -11.90 21.36 2.36
C VAL A 113 -11.00 20.75 1.27
N HIS A 114 -10.42 19.57 1.50
CA HIS A 114 -9.47 18.94 0.57
C HIS A 114 -9.90 17.53 0.13
N GLY A 115 -11.12 17.13 0.48
CA GLY A 115 -11.63 15.78 0.31
C GLY A 115 -12.08 15.16 1.63
N TRP A 116 -12.25 13.84 1.64
CA TRP A 116 -12.89 13.12 2.75
C TRP A 116 -12.22 11.80 3.11
N ASN A 117 -12.31 11.43 4.38
CA ASN A 117 -11.84 10.16 4.90
C ASN A 117 -13.01 9.23 5.27
N PHE A 118 -13.24 8.22 4.44
CA PHE A 118 -14.28 7.19 4.59
C PHE A 118 -13.89 6.04 5.52
N ILE A 119 -12.70 6.07 6.11
CA ILE A 119 -12.27 5.03 7.07
C ILE A 119 -11.93 5.64 8.44
N GLY A 120 -12.56 6.77 8.76
CA GLY A 120 -12.53 7.38 10.08
C GLY A 120 -13.92 7.60 10.68
N ASN A 121 -13.96 8.17 11.89
CA ASN A 121 -15.19 8.61 12.54
C ASN A 121 -15.11 10.09 12.93
N SER A 122 -16.22 10.64 13.41
CA SER A 122 -16.34 12.04 13.84
C SER A 122 -15.54 12.38 15.10
N GLU A 123 -15.06 11.38 15.84
CA GLU A 123 -14.16 11.57 17.00
C GLU A 123 -12.69 11.68 16.58
N GLY A 124 -12.40 11.57 15.28
CA GLY A 124 -11.05 11.64 14.71
C GLY A 124 -10.29 10.32 14.76
N GLU A 125 -10.94 9.23 15.15
CA GLU A 125 -10.36 7.88 15.08
C GLU A 125 -10.34 7.39 13.62
N ASN A 126 -9.34 6.56 13.30
CA ASN A 126 -9.12 6.06 11.95
C ASN A 126 -8.82 4.56 11.97
N ILE A 127 -9.36 3.84 10.99
CA ILE A 127 -8.96 2.46 10.71
C ILE A 127 -7.60 2.52 10.01
N SER A 128 -6.56 2.06 10.70
CA SER A 128 -5.23 1.81 10.11
C SER A 128 -5.18 0.43 9.48
N TYR A 129 -5.45 -0.62 10.27
CA TYR A 129 -5.38 -2.00 9.82
C TYR A 129 -6.77 -2.59 9.60
N GLU A 130 -6.90 -3.48 8.62
CA GLU A 130 -8.14 -4.17 8.31
C GLU A 130 -7.92 -5.64 7.91
N ASN A 131 -8.92 -6.48 8.14
CA ASN A 131 -8.92 -7.85 7.65
C ASN A 131 -8.84 -7.89 6.11
N LEU A 132 -8.27 -8.96 5.54
CA LEU A 132 -8.54 -9.28 4.14
C LEU A 132 -10.00 -9.69 3.96
N GLU A 133 -10.56 -9.51 2.77
CA GLU A 133 -11.94 -9.90 2.46
C GLU A 133 -12.16 -11.40 2.66
N ILE A 134 -11.16 -12.22 2.34
CA ILE A 134 -11.21 -13.67 2.59
C ILE A 134 -11.44 -13.97 4.08
N THR A 135 -10.86 -13.17 4.99
CA THR A 135 -10.99 -13.31 6.44
C THR A 135 -12.36 -12.83 6.90
N ARG A 136 -12.84 -11.69 6.36
CA ARG A 136 -14.18 -11.14 6.67
C ARG A 136 -15.28 -12.12 6.29
N ILE A 137 -15.26 -12.63 5.07
CA ILE A 137 -16.23 -13.62 4.58
C ILE A 137 -16.13 -14.92 5.39
N TYR A 138 -14.93 -15.41 5.68
CA TYR A 138 -14.74 -16.59 6.51
C TYR A 138 -15.38 -16.41 7.90
N LYS A 139 -15.04 -15.32 8.60
CA LYS A 139 -15.59 -14.98 9.92
C LYS A 139 -17.12 -14.87 9.90
N GLN A 140 -17.67 -14.16 8.92
CA GLN A 140 -19.10 -13.88 8.81
C GLN A 140 -19.93 -15.16 8.62
N TYR A 141 -19.46 -16.09 7.80
CA TYR A 141 -20.28 -17.23 7.37
C TYR A 141 -19.87 -18.59 7.95
N LYS A 142 -18.72 -18.69 8.63
CA LYS A 142 -18.24 -19.96 9.23
C LYS A 142 -19.31 -20.64 10.08
N ASN A 143 -19.91 -19.93 11.03
CA ASN A 143 -20.90 -20.53 11.93
C ASN A 143 -22.15 -21.06 11.20
N LYS A 144 -22.46 -20.49 10.03
CA LYS A 144 -23.62 -20.88 9.21
C LYS A 144 -23.31 -22.06 8.30
N PHE A 145 -22.13 -22.09 7.67
CA PHE A 145 -21.88 -22.97 6.52
C PHE A 145 -20.77 -24.01 6.72
N ASP A 146 -19.98 -23.95 7.79
CA ASP A 146 -18.81 -24.83 7.97
C ASP A 146 -19.15 -26.32 8.03
N GLN A 147 -20.34 -26.66 8.55
CA GLN A 147 -20.82 -28.03 8.72
C GLN A 147 -22.07 -28.35 7.89
N VAL A 148 -22.45 -27.48 6.95
CA VAL A 148 -23.66 -27.63 6.13
C VAL A 148 -23.29 -28.10 4.73
N SER A 149 -24.04 -29.07 4.20
CA SER A 149 -23.86 -29.54 2.83
C SER A 149 -24.73 -28.73 1.87
N ARG A 150 -24.21 -28.44 0.66
CA ARG A 150 -24.90 -27.65 -0.37
C ARG A 150 -26.34 -28.11 -0.69
N ASN A 151 -26.62 -29.40 -0.58
CA ASN A 151 -27.95 -29.98 -0.84
C ASN A 151 -28.99 -29.64 0.25
N GLN A 152 -28.56 -29.13 1.40
CA GLN A 152 -29.42 -28.70 2.51
C GLN A 152 -29.81 -27.22 2.42
N LEU A 153 -29.30 -26.49 1.42
CA LEU A 153 -29.45 -25.04 1.28
C LEU A 153 -30.59 -24.66 0.35
N THR A 154 -31.22 -23.52 0.65
CA THR A 154 -32.14 -22.83 -0.26
C THR A 154 -31.38 -22.28 -1.48
N ASP A 155 -32.09 -21.98 -2.57
CA ASP A 155 -31.45 -21.40 -3.77
C ASP A 155 -30.79 -20.04 -3.47
N SER A 156 -31.39 -19.23 -2.60
CA SER A 156 -30.83 -17.94 -2.17
C SER A 156 -29.58 -18.07 -1.29
N GLU A 157 -29.35 -19.21 -0.66
CA GLU A 157 -28.16 -19.45 0.17
C GLU A 157 -27.00 -20.07 -0.60
N LYS A 158 -27.26 -20.68 -1.75
CA LYS A 158 -26.23 -21.37 -2.54
C LYS A 158 -25.13 -20.42 -2.99
N GLU A 159 -25.49 -19.22 -3.44
CA GLU A 159 -24.49 -18.23 -3.89
C GLU A 159 -23.56 -17.80 -2.75
N THR A 160 -24.13 -17.41 -1.59
CA THR A 160 -23.33 -17.06 -0.40
C THR A 160 -22.52 -18.24 0.11
N TYR A 161 -23.04 -19.46 0.00
CA TYR A 161 -22.30 -20.66 0.36
C TYR A 161 -21.09 -20.89 -0.56
N GLU A 162 -21.21 -20.75 -1.88
CA GLU A 162 -20.07 -20.88 -2.80
C GLU A 162 -19.00 -19.81 -2.50
N LEU A 163 -19.42 -18.56 -2.28
CA LEU A 163 -18.52 -17.47 -1.85
C LEU A 163 -17.78 -17.85 -0.56
N PHE A 164 -18.49 -18.36 0.45
CA PHE A 164 -17.88 -18.82 1.69
C PHE A 164 -16.91 -19.99 1.47
N GLN A 165 -17.23 -20.97 0.61
CA GLN A 165 -16.32 -22.09 0.36
C GLN A 165 -15.03 -21.62 -0.32
N ASP A 166 -15.10 -20.67 -1.26
CA ASP A 166 -13.90 -20.11 -1.89
C ASP A 166 -13.07 -19.30 -0.87
N ALA A 167 -13.72 -18.40 -0.13
CA ALA A 167 -13.07 -17.62 0.93
C ALA A 167 -12.43 -18.52 2.00
N LYS A 168 -13.13 -19.56 2.47
CA LYS A 168 -12.61 -20.53 3.43
C LYS A 168 -11.36 -21.22 2.90
N LYS A 169 -11.38 -21.70 1.65
CA LYS A 169 -10.22 -22.36 1.03
C LYS A 169 -9.02 -21.42 0.94
N ARG A 170 -9.23 -20.16 0.56
CA ARG A 170 -8.19 -19.12 0.48
C ARG A 170 -7.65 -18.75 1.86
N TYR A 171 -8.53 -18.49 2.81
CA TYR A 171 -8.20 -18.19 4.20
C TYR A 171 -7.39 -19.32 4.86
N GLU A 172 -7.86 -20.57 4.79
CA GLU A 172 -7.16 -21.73 5.39
C GLU A 172 -5.78 -21.95 4.77
N LYS A 173 -5.63 -21.65 3.47
CA LYS A 173 -4.33 -21.64 2.81
C LYS A 173 -3.47 -20.50 3.35
N ALA A 174 -3.96 -19.27 3.35
CA ALA A 174 -3.23 -18.07 3.79
C ALA A 174 -2.73 -18.23 5.23
N ILE A 175 -3.60 -18.56 6.18
CA ILE A 175 -3.24 -18.70 7.59
C ILE A 175 -2.21 -19.82 7.82
N LYS A 176 -2.29 -20.92 7.05
CA LYS A 176 -1.29 -21.99 7.12
C LYS A 176 0.06 -21.54 6.56
N GLU A 177 0.07 -20.73 5.50
CA GLU A 177 1.30 -20.20 4.92
C GLU A 177 1.94 -19.14 5.82
N ALA A 178 1.16 -18.21 6.38
CA ALA A 178 1.61 -17.20 7.34
C ALA A 178 2.26 -17.84 8.58
N ASN A 179 1.58 -18.82 9.22
CA ASN A 179 2.14 -19.54 10.36
C ASN A 179 3.42 -20.30 10.02
N ARG A 180 3.45 -20.94 8.84
CA ARG A 180 4.66 -21.60 8.36
C ARG A 180 5.79 -20.57 8.20
N ASN A 181 5.53 -19.44 7.54
CA ASN A 181 6.53 -18.39 7.32
C ASN A 181 7.09 -17.87 8.65
N LYS A 182 6.24 -17.65 9.67
CA LYS A 182 6.64 -17.30 11.04
C LYS A 182 7.60 -18.33 11.65
N GLU A 183 7.26 -19.62 11.60
CA GLU A 183 8.14 -20.67 12.11
C GLU A 183 9.50 -20.72 11.38
N TYR A 184 9.49 -20.59 10.06
CA TYR A 184 10.72 -20.55 9.26
C TYR A 184 11.59 -19.35 9.62
N PHE A 185 10.98 -18.16 9.75
CA PHE A 185 11.64 -16.93 10.13
C PHE A 185 12.28 -17.04 11.50
N LEU A 186 11.53 -17.43 12.52
CA LEU A 186 12.04 -17.56 13.89
C LEU A 186 13.22 -18.53 13.96
N ARG A 187 13.13 -19.67 13.27
CA ARG A 187 14.26 -20.62 13.21
C ARG A 187 15.49 -20.01 12.53
N TYR A 188 15.28 -19.16 11.52
CA TYR A 188 16.35 -18.54 10.77
C TYR A 188 17.01 -17.38 11.53
N LYS A 189 16.20 -16.48 12.13
CA LYS A 189 16.62 -15.42 13.05
C LYS A 189 17.43 -16.01 14.22
N ASN A 190 16.93 -17.07 14.86
CA ASN A 190 17.66 -17.75 15.93
C ASN A 190 18.99 -18.32 15.45
N LYS A 191 19.01 -19.00 14.29
CA LYS A 191 20.26 -19.54 13.74
C LYS A 191 21.28 -18.43 13.43
N TYR A 192 20.82 -17.28 12.94
CA TYR A 192 21.68 -16.11 12.75
C TYR A 192 22.35 -15.71 14.06
N TYR A 193 21.57 -15.42 15.11
CA TYR A 193 22.13 -15.02 16.39
C TYR A 193 23.00 -16.10 17.02
N ASP A 194 22.60 -17.37 16.97
CA ASP A 194 23.37 -18.49 17.53
C ASP A 194 24.75 -18.58 16.86
N THR A 195 24.80 -18.52 15.53
CA THR A 195 26.06 -18.63 14.78
C THR A 195 26.93 -17.38 14.90
N TYR A 196 26.31 -16.19 14.91
CA TYR A 196 27.02 -14.94 15.14
C TYR A 196 27.67 -14.93 16.53
N ASN A 197 26.88 -15.20 17.58
CA ASN A 197 27.34 -15.23 18.96
C ASN A 197 28.41 -16.30 19.20
N HIS A 198 28.29 -17.46 18.55
CA HIS A 198 29.30 -18.51 18.64
C HIS A 198 30.66 -18.04 18.09
N ILE A 199 30.66 -17.40 16.91
CA ILE A 199 31.88 -16.86 16.27
C ILE A 199 32.44 -15.68 17.09
N ALA A 200 31.58 -14.72 17.47
CA ALA A 200 31.93 -13.55 18.27
C ALA A 200 32.64 -13.94 19.57
N LYS A 201 32.07 -14.93 20.28
CA LYS A 201 32.65 -15.49 21.51
C LYS A 201 34.01 -16.15 21.27
N ALA A 202 34.19 -16.87 20.16
CA ALA A 202 35.45 -17.52 19.82
C ALA A 202 36.56 -16.52 19.48
N LEU A 203 36.20 -15.39 18.88
CA LEU A 203 37.11 -14.31 18.53
C LEU A 203 37.35 -13.33 19.69
N GLY A 204 36.46 -13.29 20.68
CA GLY A 204 36.46 -12.27 21.73
C GLY A 204 36.15 -10.88 21.17
N LYS A 205 35.26 -10.79 20.18
CA LYS A 205 34.92 -9.57 19.46
C LYS A 205 33.41 -9.40 19.35
N ASP A 206 32.94 -8.16 19.46
CA ASP A 206 31.54 -7.80 19.28
C ASP A 206 31.19 -7.58 17.79
N VAL A 207 32.17 -7.21 16.97
CA VAL A 207 32.01 -6.99 15.52
C VAL A 207 32.91 -7.96 14.76
N ILE A 208 32.29 -8.77 13.89
CA ILE A 208 32.96 -9.77 13.07
C ILE A 208 33.24 -9.20 11.68
N THR A 209 34.49 -9.30 11.21
CA THR A 209 34.88 -8.91 9.84
C THR A 209 35.10 -10.13 8.94
N LEU A 210 35.13 -9.93 7.62
CA LEU A 210 35.49 -11.01 6.67
C LEU A 210 36.87 -11.60 6.97
N GLY A 211 37.84 -10.77 7.34
CA GLY A 211 39.18 -11.23 7.72
C GLY A 211 39.17 -12.10 8.99
N ASP A 212 38.27 -11.82 9.93
CA ASP A 212 38.09 -12.65 11.12
C ASP A 212 37.51 -14.03 10.77
N LEU A 213 36.52 -14.07 9.88
CA LEU A 213 35.93 -15.31 9.39
C LEU A 213 36.96 -16.18 8.66
N ASP A 214 37.74 -15.58 7.75
CA ASP A 214 38.78 -16.28 7.00
C ASP A 214 39.86 -16.84 7.93
N SER A 215 40.31 -16.03 8.90
CA SER A 215 41.29 -16.45 9.89
C SER A 215 40.77 -17.58 10.77
N LEU A 216 39.53 -17.47 11.27
CA LEU A 216 38.92 -18.49 12.13
C LEU A 216 38.75 -19.82 11.39
N LEU A 217 38.37 -19.79 10.11
CA LEU A 217 38.19 -20.99 9.29
C LEU A 217 39.50 -21.78 9.11
N ILE A 218 40.63 -21.07 8.97
CA ILE A 218 41.96 -21.68 8.82
C ILE A 218 42.37 -22.41 10.10
N HIS A 219 42.13 -21.80 11.25
CA HIS A 219 42.64 -22.27 12.54
C HIS A 219 41.66 -23.21 13.27
N ASN A 220 40.36 -23.14 12.97
CA ASN A 220 39.35 -23.95 13.65
C ASN A 220 38.24 -24.44 12.69
N LYS A 221 38.37 -25.69 12.24
CA LYS A 221 37.42 -26.33 11.30
C LYS A 221 36.03 -26.57 11.89
N GLU A 222 35.86 -26.51 13.21
CA GLU A 222 34.55 -26.65 13.87
C GLU A 222 33.58 -25.54 13.42
N PHE A 223 34.09 -24.33 13.25
CA PHE A 223 33.31 -23.15 12.84
C PHE A 223 32.91 -23.15 11.36
N LYS A 224 33.31 -24.14 10.56
CA LYS A 224 33.08 -24.14 9.11
C LYS A 224 31.62 -23.93 8.72
N LYS A 225 30.67 -24.51 9.46
CA LYS A 225 29.23 -24.37 9.16
C LYS A 225 28.71 -22.98 9.51
N ASP A 226 29.14 -22.45 10.64
CA ASP A 226 28.70 -21.15 11.16
C ASP A 226 29.29 -20.02 10.32
N ILE A 227 30.59 -20.12 9.99
CA ILE A 227 31.26 -19.20 9.07
C ILE A 227 30.57 -19.22 7.71
N LYS A 228 30.26 -20.40 7.17
CA LYS A 228 29.53 -20.48 5.89
C LYS A 228 28.15 -19.82 5.96
N PHE A 229 27.47 -19.89 7.11
CA PHE A 229 26.19 -19.23 7.29
C PHE A 229 26.34 -17.71 7.40
N GLN A 230 27.33 -17.24 8.17
CA GLN A 230 27.54 -15.82 8.46
C GLN A 230 28.28 -15.04 7.35
N TYR A 231 29.00 -15.72 6.46
CA TYR A 231 29.87 -15.08 5.48
C TYR A 231 29.17 -14.03 4.63
N ASN A 232 28.00 -14.34 4.07
CA ASN A 232 27.27 -13.41 3.22
C ASN A 232 26.71 -12.23 4.02
N TYR A 233 26.25 -12.45 5.25
CA TYR A 233 25.77 -11.35 6.09
C TYR A 233 26.86 -10.34 6.41
N VAL A 234 28.05 -10.83 6.74
CA VAL A 234 29.21 -9.97 6.99
C VAL A 234 29.68 -9.30 5.69
N LYS A 235 29.67 -10.04 4.57
CA LYS A 235 30.08 -9.52 3.26
C LYS A 235 29.21 -8.36 2.80
N TYR A 236 27.89 -8.50 2.95
CA TYR A 236 26.90 -7.56 2.46
C TYR A 236 26.42 -6.56 3.52
N GLY A 237 27.06 -6.51 4.70
CA GLY A 237 26.74 -5.53 5.74
C GLY A 237 25.30 -5.65 6.25
N PHE A 238 24.83 -6.87 6.51
CA PHE A 238 23.47 -7.12 6.98
C PHE A 238 23.13 -6.32 8.24
N LYS A 239 21.94 -5.71 8.21
CA LYS A 239 21.35 -4.89 9.26
C LYS A 239 20.30 -5.71 10.01
N GLU A 240 20.38 -5.76 11.33
CA GLU A 240 19.45 -6.56 12.15
C GLU A 240 18.02 -6.03 12.08
N GLU A 241 17.85 -4.74 11.76
CA GLU A 241 16.57 -4.06 11.53
C GLU A 241 15.73 -4.76 10.45
N VAL A 242 16.35 -5.43 9.48
CA VAL A 242 15.65 -6.26 8.48
C VAL A 242 14.83 -7.37 9.14
N PHE A 243 15.29 -7.91 10.28
CA PHE A 243 14.50 -8.88 11.03
C PHE A 243 13.31 -8.23 11.72
N ASP A 244 13.42 -7.00 12.18
CA ASP A 244 12.34 -6.30 12.85
C ASP A 244 11.24 -5.90 11.85
N GLU A 245 11.63 -5.43 10.66
CA GLU A 245 10.72 -5.17 9.54
C GLU A 245 9.96 -6.45 9.12
N PHE A 246 10.68 -7.56 8.93
CA PHE A 246 10.05 -8.82 8.54
C PHE A 246 9.16 -9.41 9.63
N GLU A 247 9.55 -9.24 10.90
CA GLU A 247 8.71 -9.60 12.05
C GLU A 247 7.45 -8.74 12.11
N GLY A 248 7.57 -7.44 11.82
CA GLY A 248 6.46 -6.52 11.64
C GLY A 248 5.46 -7.03 10.61
N TYR A 249 5.92 -7.32 9.39
CA TYR A 249 5.08 -7.86 8.31
C TYR A 249 4.32 -9.14 8.71
N ILE A 250 5.02 -10.11 9.33
CA ILE A 250 4.36 -11.35 9.79
C ILE A 250 3.30 -11.05 10.86
N ASN A 251 3.60 -10.13 11.77
CA ASN A 251 2.69 -9.77 12.84
C ASN A 251 1.47 -9.03 12.30
N GLU A 252 1.62 -8.15 11.30
CA GLU A 252 0.51 -7.51 10.63
C GLU A 252 -0.42 -8.54 9.96
N GLU A 253 0.17 -9.46 9.19
CA GLU A 253 -0.57 -10.52 8.51
C GLU A 253 -1.38 -11.38 9.50
N LEU A 254 -0.77 -11.79 10.62
CA LEU A 254 -1.39 -12.71 11.59
C LEU A 254 -2.30 -12.02 12.60
N ASN A 255 -1.99 -10.79 13.04
CA ASN A 255 -2.72 -10.11 14.10
C ASN A 255 -3.88 -9.26 13.56
N TYR A 256 -3.78 -8.81 12.31
CA TYR A 256 -4.79 -7.95 11.68
C TYR A 256 -5.42 -8.59 10.45
N HIS A 257 -4.65 -8.86 9.40
CA HIS A 257 -5.20 -9.25 8.09
C HIS A 257 -5.94 -10.60 8.11
N LEU A 258 -5.36 -11.59 8.78
CA LEU A 258 -5.88 -12.96 8.89
C LEU A 258 -6.49 -13.27 10.27
N ASN A 259 -6.65 -12.28 11.14
CA ASN A 259 -7.20 -12.48 12.48
C ASN A 259 -8.73 -12.31 12.48
N PRO A 260 -9.53 -13.38 12.61
CA PRO A 260 -10.99 -13.27 12.64
C PRO A 260 -11.52 -12.58 13.92
N ASP A 261 -10.71 -12.49 14.99
CA ASP A 261 -11.12 -11.84 16.24
C ASP A 261 -10.86 -10.33 16.20
N PHE A 262 -10.07 -9.84 15.24
CA PHE A 262 -9.89 -8.42 14.99
C PHE A 262 -11.10 -7.86 14.25
N ASN A 263 -11.58 -6.68 14.66
CA ASN A 263 -12.70 -5.98 14.03
C ASN A 263 -12.52 -4.46 14.14
N PRO A 264 -11.79 -3.82 13.21
CA PRO A 264 -11.57 -2.38 13.28
C PRO A 264 -12.84 -1.60 12.94
N ARG A 265 -13.83 -2.23 12.30
CA ARG A 265 -15.05 -1.53 11.88
C ARG A 265 -15.95 -1.10 13.04
N ASP A 266 -15.67 -1.58 14.25
CA ASP A 266 -16.31 -1.06 15.47
C ASP A 266 -16.03 0.43 15.70
N ILE A 267 -14.95 0.98 15.12
CA ILE A 267 -14.63 2.43 15.14
C ILE A 267 -15.72 3.24 14.43
N ILE A 268 -16.32 2.69 13.36
CA ILE A 268 -17.31 3.39 12.53
C ILE A 268 -18.72 2.96 12.91
N GLY A 269 -18.94 1.67 13.20
CA GLY A 269 -20.20 1.15 13.73
C GLY A 269 -21.37 1.15 12.73
N ASP A 270 -21.07 1.06 11.44
CA ASP A 270 -22.00 1.20 10.32
C ASP A 270 -22.40 -0.14 9.66
N SER A 271 -23.39 -0.09 8.77
CA SER A 271 -23.82 -1.23 7.97
C SER A 271 -22.95 -1.40 6.72
N PRO A 272 -22.48 -2.61 6.36
CA PRO A 272 -21.61 -2.79 5.19
C PRO A 272 -22.28 -2.47 3.84
N THR A 273 -23.59 -2.24 3.80
CA THR A 273 -24.34 -2.01 2.56
C THR A 273 -25.23 -0.76 2.56
N ASP A 274 -25.35 -0.04 3.67
CA ASP A 274 -26.22 1.16 3.69
C ASP A 274 -25.46 2.39 3.18
N MET A 275 -25.73 2.76 1.93
CA MET A 275 -25.11 3.91 1.27
C MET A 275 -25.55 5.27 1.83
N ASN A 276 -26.65 5.33 2.59
CA ASN A 276 -27.21 6.57 3.13
C ASN A 276 -26.53 7.01 4.44
N GLU A 277 -25.81 6.11 5.11
CA GLU A 277 -25.07 6.44 6.33
C GLU A 277 -23.95 7.42 6.02
N ILE A 278 -23.90 8.54 6.74
CA ILE A 278 -22.79 9.50 6.69
C ILE A 278 -21.84 9.19 7.84
N TYR A 279 -20.56 9.02 7.51
CA TYR A 279 -19.47 8.73 8.43
C TYR A 279 -18.16 9.24 7.83
N GLY A 280 -17.11 9.23 8.62
CA GLY A 280 -15.81 9.78 8.24
C GLY A 280 -15.47 11.07 8.95
N ASN A 281 -14.44 11.72 8.45
CA ASN A 281 -13.96 13.03 8.88
C ASN A 281 -13.14 13.70 7.76
N ASN A 282 -12.71 14.93 7.98
CA ASN A 282 -11.88 15.70 7.05
C ASN A 282 -10.37 15.40 7.17
N ASN A 283 -9.94 14.43 7.99
CA ASN A 283 -8.54 14.05 8.11
C ASN A 283 -8.12 13.11 6.97
N VAL A 284 -7.84 13.69 5.81
CA VAL A 284 -7.39 12.99 4.60
C VAL A 284 -5.90 12.57 4.65
N TYR A 285 -5.15 13.07 5.63
CA TYR A 285 -3.74 12.72 5.85
C TYR A 285 -3.66 11.33 6.51
N GLY A 286 -4.15 11.19 7.74
CA GLY A 286 -4.12 9.94 8.51
C GLY A 286 -2.71 9.35 8.78
N PRO A 287 -2.59 8.26 9.55
CA PRO A 287 -1.28 7.69 9.91
C PRO A 287 -0.49 7.07 8.72
N GLU A 288 -1.07 6.99 7.52
CA GLU A 288 -0.59 6.18 6.38
C GLU A 288 -0.68 6.96 5.05
N ALA A 289 -0.14 8.19 5.03
CA ALA A 289 -0.24 9.08 3.88
C ALA A 289 0.74 8.79 2.72
N ASP A 290 1.73 7.92 2.92
CA ASP A 290 2.87 7.77 2.01
C ASP A 290 2.47 7.30 0.61
N HIS A 291 1.60 6.29 0.51
CA HIS A 291 1.22 5.69 -0.78
C HIS A 291 0.41 6.67 -1.64
N GLY A 292 -0.63 7.29 -1.08
CA GLY A 292 -1.41 8.29 -1.81
C GLY A 292 -0.61 9.56 -2.13
N THR A 293 0.34 9.95 -1.28
CA THR A 293 1.28 11.06 -1.58
C THR A 293 2.18 10.71 -2.77
N PHE A 294 2.73 9.50 -2.81
CA PHE A 294 3.53 9.03 -3.95
C PHE A 294 2.72 9.02 -5.26
N VAL A 295 1.49 8.49 -5.21
CA VAL A 295 0.57 8.48 -6.37
C VAL A 295 0.23 9.90 -6.82
N ALA A 296 -0.12 10.79 -5.89
CA ALA A 296 -0.45 12.18 -6.20
C ALA A 296 0.76 12.97 -6.74
N GLY A 297 1.96 12.70 -6.23
CA GLY A 297 3.20 13.29 -6.73
C GLY A 297 3.46 12.92 -8.20
N ILE A 298 3.25 11.66 -8.58
CA ILE A 298 3.32 11.24 -9.99
C ILE A 298 2.29 12.02 -10.82
N ILE A 299 1.06 12.17 -10.34
CA ILE A 299 0.02 12.87 -11.08
C ILE A 299 0.37 14.36 -11.26
N GLY A 300 0.74 15.04 -10.17
CA GLY A 300 0.71 16.49 -10.12
C GLY A 300 1.69 17.14 -9.14
N ALA A 301 2.86 16.57 -8.86
CA ALA A 301 3.93 17.35 -8.22
C ALA A 301 4.26 18.61 -9.04
N THR A 302 4.54 19.71 -8.36
CA THR A 302 4.68 21.04 -8.97
C THR A 302 5.92 21.11 -9.86
N ARG A 303 5.71 21.22 -11.18
CA ARG A 303 6.80 21.10 -12.16
C ARG A 303 7.85 22.24 -12.13
N ASN A 304 7.53 23.37 -11.50
CA ASN A 304 8.26 24.65 -11.61
C ASN A 304 8.71 25.24 -10.26
N ASN A 305 8.78 24.45 -9.18
CA ASN A 305 9.20 24.90 -7.83
C ASN A 305 10.67 24.55 -7.49
N ASP A 306 11.39 23.89 -8.40
CA ASP A 306 12.77 23.39 -8.24
C ASP A 306 12.99 22.42 -7.05
N ILE A 307 11.93 21.78 -6.57
CA ILE A 307 11.94 20.76 -5.51
C ILE A 307 11.58 19.41 -6.13
N GLY A 308 12.08 18.32 -5.53
CA GLY A 308 11.58 16.97 -5.79
C GLY A 308 11.49 16.56 -7.26
N ILE A 309 10.28 16.14 -7.66
CA ILE A 309 9.98 15.58 -8.98
C ILE A 309 9.07 16.50 -9.78
N LYS A 310 8.91 16.24 -11.08
CA LYS A 310 7.90 16.92 -11.89
C LYS A 310 6.72 15.99 -12.13
N GLY A 311 5.54 16.34 -11.66
CA GLY A 311 4.32 15.57 -11.92
C GLY A 311 4.04 15.47 -13.43
N ILE A 312 3.32 14.42 -13.84
CA ILE A 312 2.95 14.20 -15.25
C ILE A 312 2.10 15.36 -15.78
N ALA A 313 1.17 15.88 -14.98
CA ALA A 313 0.25 16.93 -15.36
C ALA A 313 0.50 18.23 -14.56
N GLU A 314 0.77 19.32 -15.27
CA GLU A 314 1.04 20.65 -14.69
C GLU A 314 -0.20 21.33 -14.10
N ASN A 315 -1.36 21.21 -14.76
CA ASN A 315 -2.56 21.97 -14.42
C ASN A 315 -3.68 21.06 -13.92
N VAL A 316 -3.51 20.56 -12.70
CA VAL A 316 -4.46 19.67 -12.04
C VAL A 316 -4.78 20.16 -10.63
N LYS A 317 -5.94 19.73 -10.12
CA LYS A 317 -6.31 19.88 -8.71
C LYS A 317 -6.69 18.51 -8.15
N ILE A 318 -6.07 18.11 -7.06
CA ILE A 318 -6.17 16.75 -6.53
C ILE A 318 -7.08 16.72 -5.31
N ILE A 319 -8.18 15.97 -5.39
CA ILE A 319 -9.04 15.64 -4.25
C ILE A 319 -8.43 14.43 -3.54
N ALA A 320 -8.19 14.53 -2.24
CA ALA A 320 -7.65 13.44 -1.43
C ALA A 320 -8.79 12.64 -0.79
N LEU A 321 -8.97 11.38 -1.20
CA LEU A 321 -10.01 10.50 -0.65
C LEU A 321 -9.38 9.30 0.03
N LYS A 322 -9.53 9.23 1.36
CA LYS A 322 -9.02 8.11 2.14
C LYS A 322 -10.11 7.04 2.27
N ALA A 323 -9.93 5.89 1.63
CA ALA A 323 -10.87 4.76 1.67
C ALA A 323 -10.20 3.38 1.77
N VAL A 324 -8.86 3.35 1.77
CA VAL A 324 -8.06 2.11 1.75
C VAL A 324 -7.25 2.00 3.05
N PRO A 325 -7.53 1.03 3.93
CA PRO A 325 -6.70 0.75 5.09
C PRO A 325 -5.51 -0.15 4.71
N ASN A 326 -4.58 -0.37 5.64
CA ASN A 326 -3.63 -1.50 5.57
C ASN A 326 -4.40 -2.84 5.72
N GLY A 327 -4.75 -3.43 4.57
CA GLY A 327 -5.63 -4.58 4.44
C GLY A 327 -6.46 -4.44 3.16
N ASP A 328 -7.61 -5.10 3.10
CA ASP A 328 -8.52 -4.94 1.96
C ASP A 328 -9.54 -3.83 2.23
N GLU A 329 -9.73 -2.96 1.24
CA GLU A 329 -10.78 -1.95 1.23
C GLU A 329 -12.19 -2.56 1.27
N ARG A 330 -13.17 -1.78 1.74
CA ARG A 330 -14.58 -2.18 1.74
C ARG A 330 -15.29 -1.59 0.53
N ASP A 331 -16.13 -2.39 -0.10
CA ASP A 331 -16.86 -2.02 -1.32
C ASP A 331 -17.70 -0.74 -1.11
N LYS A 332 -18.30 -0.58 0.07
CA LYS A 332 -19.09 0.61 0.44
C LYS A 332 -18.24 1.88 0.51
N ASP A 333 -17.07 1.82 1.13
CA ASP A 333 -16.18 2.97 1.30
C ASP A 333 -15.68 3.46 -0.06
N VAL A 334 -15.29 2.51 -0.93
CA VAL A 334 -14.90 2.80 -2.33
C VAL A 334 -16.06 3.41 -3.11
N ALA A 335 -17.26 2.82 -3.03
CA ALA A 335 -18.44 3.34 -3.73
C ALA A 335 -18.77 4.77 -3.28
N LYS A 336 -18.74 5.05 -1.97
CA LYS A 336 -18.97 6.40 -1.45
C LYS A 336 -17.88 7.39 -1.90
N ALA A 337 -16.62 6.98 -1.90
CA ALA A 337 -15.52 7.80 -2.40
C ALA A 337 -15.67 8.14 -3.90
N ILE A 338 -16.12 7.19 -4.72
CA ILE A 338 -16.43 7.45 -6.14
C ILE A 338 -17.57 8.46 -6.28
N HIS A 339 -18.67 8.29 -5.53
CA HIS A 339 -19.78 9.26 -5.54
C HIS A 339 -19.30 10.65 -5.14
N TYR A 340 -18.59 10.76 -4.02
CA TYR A 340 -18.01 12.01 -3.54
C TYR A 340 -17.14 12.69 -4.59
N ALA A 341 -16.24 11.93 -5.24
CA ALA A 341 -15.37 12.47 -6.28
C ALA A 341 -16.18 13.07 -7.44
N VAL A 342 -17.20 12.35 -7.91
CA VAL A 342 -18.06 12.79 -9.02
C VAL A 342 -18.84 14.04 -8.63
N ASP A 343 -19.44 14.05 -7.44
CA ASP A 343 -20.27 15.14 -6.94
C ASP A 343 -19.45 16.41 -6.69
N ASN A 344 -18.17 16.27 -6.30
CA ASN A 344 -17.21 17.36 -6.16
C ASN A 344 -16.44 17.71 -7.45
N GLY A 345 -16.96 17.30 -8.60
CA GLY A 345 -16.49 17.78 -9.91
C GLY A 345 -15.21 17.13 -10.44
N ALA A 346 -14.78 16.01 -9.87
CA ALA A 346 -13.67 15.23 -10.43
C ALA A 346 -13.96 14.82 -11.87
N ARG A 347 -12.97 14.94 -12.73
CA ARG A 347 -13.03 14.48 -14.13
C ARG A 347 -12.29 13.16 -14.33
N ILE A 348 -11.38 12.84 -13.42
CA ILE A 348 -10.61 11.60 -13.39
C ILE A 348 -10.62 11.09 -11.95
N ILE A 349 -10.79 9.78 -11.76
CA ILE A 349 -10.62 9.09 -10.48
C ILE A 349 -9.50 8.06 -10.64
N ASN A 350 -8.45 8.20 -9.84
CA ASN A 350 -7.36 7.23 -9.75
C ASN A 350 -7.57 6.31 -8.54
N MET A 351 -7.46 5.00 -8.76
CA MET A 351 -7.57 3.96 -7.74
C MET A 351 -6.39 3.00 -7.83
N SER A 352 -5.50 3.06 -6.84
CA SER A 352 -4.25 2.27 -6.78
C SER A 352 -4.35 1.11 -5.78
N PHE A 353 -5.48 0.40 -5.77
CA PHE A 353 -5.78 -0.70 -4.85
C PHE A 353 -6.57 -1.81 -5.55
N GLY A 354 -6.89 -2.87 -4.84
CA GLY A 354 -7.73 -3.95 -5.31
C GLY A 354 -7.63 -5.19 -4.42
N LYS A 355 -8.62 -6.07 -4.52
CA LYS A 355 -8.76 -7.27 -3.69
C LYS A 355 -9.29 -8.47 -4.47
N GLU A 356 -9.06 -9.67 -3.93
CA GLU A 356 -9.43 -10.92 -4.60
C GLU A 356 -10.95 -11.20 -4.61
N LEU A 357 -11.69 -10.74 -3.59
CA LEU A 357 -13.13 -10.99 -3.44
C LEU A 357 -13.84 -9.68 -3.15
N SER A 358 -15.04 -9.49 -3.70
CA SER A 358 -15.87 -8.29 -3.50
C SER A 358 -17.32 -8.72 -3.26
N PRO A 359 -17.72 -9.03 -2.01
CA PRO A 359 -19.06 -9.55 -1.70
C PRO A 359 -20.18 -8.54 -2.01
N TYR A 360 -19.86 -7.24 -2.05
CA TYR A 360 -20.81 -6.18 -2.36
C TYR A 360 -20.42 -5.41 -3.63
N LYS A 361 -19.83 -6.12 -4.61
CA LYS A 361 -19.40 -5.58 -5.90
C LYS A 361 -20.44 -4.69 -6.59
N TYR A 362 -21.73 -5.01 -6.42
CA TYR A 362 -22.82 -4.22 -7.01
C TYR A 362 -22.79 -2.74 -6.58
N LEU A 363 -22.36 -2.42 -5.36
CA LEU A 363 -22.23 -1.03 -4.89
C LEU A 363 -21.17 -0.27 -5.70
N VAL A 364 -20.02 -0.91 -5.93
CA VAL A 364 -18.92 -0.34 -6.71
C VAL A 364 -19.31 -0.25 -8.20
N ASP A 365 -19.99 -1.27 -8.74
CA ASP A 365 -20.47 -1.28 -10.12
C ASP A 365 -21.50 -0.15 -10.38
N GLU A 366 -22.38 0.13 -9.42
CA GLU A 366 -23.32 1.24 -9.48
C GLU A 366 -22.59 2.59 -9.41
N ALA A 367 -21.60 2.74 -8.53
CA ALA A 367 -20.80 3.95 -8.44
C ALA A 367 -19.96 4.21 -9.70
N ILE A 368 -19.39 3.16 -10.31
CA ILE A 368 -18.70 3.23 -11.61
C ILE A 368 -19.66 3.68 -12.71
N GLN A 369 -20.88 3.13 -12.75
CA GLN A 369 -21.90 3.55 -13.70
C GLN A 369 -22.29 5.02 -13.50
N TYR A 370 -22.41 5.46 -12.25
CA TYR A 370 -22.66 6.86 -11.91
C TYR A 370 -21.56 7.79 -12.42
N ALA A 371 -20.29 7.44 -12.19
CA ALA A 371 -19.14 8.17 -12.72
C ALA A 371 -19.15 8.24 -14.26
N GLN A 372 -19.44 7.11 -14.92
CA GLN A 372 -19.56 7.06 -16.38
C GLN A 372 -20.68 7.97 -16.90
N MET A 373 -21.85 7.96 -16.26
CA MET A 373 -22.99 8.80 -16.63
C MET A 373 -22.69 10.30 -16.51
N ASN A 374 -21.78 10.67 -15.60
CA ASN A 374 -21.30 12.03 -15.39
C ASN A 374 -20.02 12.36 -16.19
N GLY A 375 -19.56 11.47 -17.08
CA GLY A 375 -18.41 11.72 -17.95
C GLY A 375 -17.07 11.79 -17.21
N VAL A 376 -16.96 11.04 -16.11
CA VAL A 376 -15.74 10.90 -15.29
C VAL A 376 -14.97 9.65 -15.73
N LEU A 377 -13.67 9.82 -15.98
CA LEU A 377 -12.78 8.72 -16.34
C LEU A 377 -12.27 8.01 -15.09
N ILE A 378 -12.39 6.69 -15.04
CA ILE A 378 -11.83 5.87 -13.97
C ILE A 378 -10.54 5.21 -14.45
N ILE A 379 -9.48 5.30 -13.64
CA ILE A 379 -8.20 4.64 -13.82
C ILE A 379 -7.97 3.75 -12.61
N HIS A 380 -7.79 2.46 -12.84
CA HIS A 380 -7.61 1.46 -11.79
C HIS A 380 -6.37 0.59 -12.08
N ALA A 381 -5.62 0.25 -11.04
CA ALA A 381 -4.47 -0.64 -11.18
C ALA A 381 -4.88 -2.05 -11.62
N ALA A 382 -4.04 -2.72 -12.42
CA ALA A 382 -4.33 -4.08 -12.88
C ALA A 382 -4.04 -5.17 -11.83
N GLY A 383 -3.52 -4.80 -10.66
CA GLY A 383 -3.05 -5.73 -9.63
C GLY A 383 -1.60 -6.22 -9.83
N ASN A 384 -1.00 -6.73 -8.75
CA ASN A 384 0.43 -7.04 -8.67
C ASN A 384 0.73 -8.53 -8.44
N ASP A 385 -0.30 -9.38 -8.41
CA ASP A 385 -0.18 -10.78 -7.98
C ASP A 385 0.16 -11.77 -9.11
N GLY A 386 0.24 -11.28 -10.35
CA GLY A 386 0.53 -12.11 -11.53
C GLY A 386 -0.59 -13.10 -11.87
N TYR A 387 -1.83 -12.79 -11.47
CA TYR A 387 -3.04 -13.51 -11.84
C TYR A 387 -3.83 -12.74 -12.90
N ASP A 388 -4.65 -13.46 -13.65
CA ASP A 388 -5.70 -12.87 -14.49
C ASP A 388 -6.90 -12.59 -13.58
N ILE A 389 -7.32 -11.31 -13.52
CA ILE A 389 -8.30 -10.79 -12.54
C ILE A 389 -9.60 -10.41 -13.23
#